data_AF-A0A3M1SBB4-F1
#
_entry.id   AF-A0A3M1SBB4-F1
#
_cell.length_a   1.000
_cell.length_b   1.000
_cell.length_c   1.000
_cell.angle_alpha   90.00
_cell.angle_beta   90.00
_cell.angle_gamma   90.00
#
_symmetry.space_group_name_H-M   'P 1'
#
loop_
_entity.id
_entity.type
_entity.pdbx_description
1 polymer ?
#
loop_
_entity_poly.entity_id
_entity_poly.type
_entity_poly.pdbx_seq_one_letter_code
_entity_poly.pdbx_strand_id
1 'polypeptide(L)'
;PLGRKRMLERGFSQSYHLAKEISRKKSLPLLDDLVIRKRNTPPQSLLPRKERLRNLRDAFELRRQEGKPLPESILIVDDVMTTGATLSEMGKLLKKNGVRRVHALVLARSEID
;
A
#
# COMPACT_ATOMS: atom_id res chain seq x y z
N PRO A 1 -0.18 -3.61 0.46
CA PRO A 1 -0.11 -4.98 1.04
C PRO A 1 -1.22 -5.90 0.52
N LEU A 2 -0.83 -6.97 -0.17
CA LEU A 2 -1.73 -8.07 -0.53
C LEU A 2 -2.11 -8.85 0.75
N GLY A 3 -3.38 -9.23 0.86
CA GLY A 3 -3.81 -10.13 1.95
C GLY A 3 -3.22 -11.53 1.76
N ARG A 4 -2.99 -12.25 2.86
CA ARG A 4 -2.34 -13.59 2.86
C ARG A 4 -2.95 -14.55 1.84
N LYS A 5 -4.28 -14.68 1.81
CA LYS A 5 -5.00 -15.55 0.86
C LYS A 5 -4.67 -15.23 -0.59
N ARG A 6 -4.64 -13.94 -0.96
CA ARG A 6 -4.32 -13.49 -2.32
C ARG A 6 -2.85 -13.67 -2.68
N MET A 7 -1.95 -13.53 -1.72
CA MET A 7 -0.53 -13.83 -1.94
C MET A 7 -0.34 -15.32 -2.27
N LEU A 8 -1.04 -16.20 -1.55
CA LEU A 8 -1.03 -17.64 -1.83
C LEU A 8 -1.66 -17.98 -3.19
N GLU A 9 -2.77 -17.33 -3.57
CA GLU A 9 -3.43 -17.55 -4.86
C GLU A 9 -2.60 -17.06 -6.06
N ARG A 10 -1.95 -15.89 -5.95
CA ARG A 10 -1.24 -15.26 -7.07
C ARG A 10 0.25 -15.61 -7.11
N GLY A 11 0.84 -16.07 -6.00
CA GLY A 11 2.27 -16.41 -5.88
C GLY A 11 3.23 -15.22 -5.85
N PHE A 12 2.80 -14.02 -6.26
CA PHE A 12 3.65 -12.81 -6.28
C PHE A 12 2.86 -11.51 -6.07
N SER A 13 3.60 -10.41 -5.83
CA SER A 13 3.10 -9.05 -5.72
C SER A 13 3.80 -8.15 -6.73
N GLN A 14 3.10 -7.72 -7.78
CA GLN A 14 3.62 -6.82 -8.82
C GLN A 14 4.27 -5.59 -8.21
N SER A 15 3.55 -4.92 -7.30
CA SER A 15 3.99 -3.73 -6.59
C SER A 15 5.26 -3.97 -5.76
N TYR A 16 5.43 -5.17 -5.19
CA TYR A 16 6.66 -5.54 -4.48
C TYR A 16 7.86 -5.64 -5.42
N HIS A 17 7.72 -6.32 -6.57
CA HIS A 17 8.82 -6.44 -7.53
C HIS A 17 9.24 -5.08 -8.09
N LEU A 18 8.28 -4.19 -8.36
CA LEU A 18 8.55 -2.80 -8.75
C LEU A 18 9.30 -2.05 -7.64
N ALA A 19 8.81 -2.13 -6.40
CA ALA A 19 9.46 -1.49 -5.26
C ALA A 19 10.89 -2.01 -5.03
N LYS A 20 11.10 -3.33 -5.16
CA LYS A 20 12.41 -3.98 -5.03
C LYS A 20 13.39 -3.51 -6.10
N GLU A 21 12.92 -3.35 -7.34
CA GLU A 21 13.74 -2.83 -8.44
C GLU A 21 14.15 -1.37 -8.21
N ILE A 22 13.19 -0.53 -7.79
CA ILE A 22 13.44 0.89 -7.47
C ILE A 22 14.42 1.00 -6.30
N SER A 23 14.18 0.25 -5.23
CA SER A 23 15.05 0.18 -4.05
C SER A 23 16.49 -0.15 -4.45
N ARG A 24 16.69 -1.19 -5.27
CA ARG A 24 18.02 -1.58 -5.75
C ARG A 24 18.69 -0.50 -6.61
N LYS A 25 17.96 0.08 -7.57
CA LYS A 25 18.51 1.09 -8.51
C LYS A 25 18.79 2.44 -7.87
N LYS A 26 18.10 2.77 -6.78
CA LYS A 26 18.22 4.06 -6.07
C LYS A 26 18.89 3.94 -4.71
N SER A 27 19.34 2.75 -4.32
CA SER A 27 19.91 2.44 -3.00
C SER A 27 19.02 2.91 -1.85
N LEU A 28 17.70 2.72 -1.98
CA LEU A 28 16.71 3.10 -0.96
C LEU A 28 16.34 1.88 -0.12
N PRO A 29 16.10 2.03 1.20
CA PRO A 29 15.56 0.95 2.02
C PRO A 29 14.19 0.48 1.50
N LEU A 30 14.03 -0.85 1.37
CA LEU A 30 12.74 -1.45 1.06
C LEU A 30 12.03 -1.83 2.37
N LEU A 31 10.84 -1.29 2.57
CA LEU A 31 9.97 -1.57 3.73
C LEU A 31 8.75 -2.37 3.25
N ASP A 32 8.93 -3.67 3.02
CA ASP A 32 7.90 -4.56 2.45
C ASP A 32 6.93 -5.13 3.48
N ASP A 33 7.21 -4.95 4.78
CA ASP A 33 6.42 -5.50 5.87
C ASP A 33 5.95 -4.47 6.91
N LEU A 34 6.28 -3.18 6.70
CA LEU A 34 5.91 -2.07 7.57
C LEU A 34 4.39 -1.89 7.66
N VAL A 35 3.70 -1.88 6.53
CA VAL A 35 2.24 -1.74 6.48
C VAL A 35 1.62 -3.09 6.19
N ILE A 36 0.83 -3.59 7.14
CA ILE A 36 0.13 -4.86 7.01
C ILE A 36 -1.38 -4.62 6.92
N ARG A 37 -2.07 -5.57 6.29
CA ARG A 37 -3.52 -5.56 6.20
C ARG A 37 -4.08 -6.38 7.37
N LYS A 38 -4.75 -5.71 8.32
CA LYS A 38 -5.31 -6.36 9.51
C LYS A 38 -6.67 -7.00 9.28
N ARG A 39 -7.44 -6.48 8.33
CA ARG A 39 -8.79 -6.98 8.00
C ARG A 39 -8.81 -7.60 6.61
N ASN A 40 -9.41 -8.79 6.51
CA ASN A 40 -9.80 -9.34 5.22
C ASN A 40 -10.96 -8.49 4.67
N THR A 41 -10.72 -7.83 3.54
CA THR A 41 -11.74 -7.05 2.84
C THR A 41 -11.99 -7.68 1.48
N PRO A 42 -13.23 -7.66 0.95
CA PRO A 42 -13.49 -8.14 -0.40
C PRO A 42 -12.54 -7.49 -1.42
N PRO A 43 -12.13 -8.23 -2.45
CA PRO A 43 -11.48 -7.70 -3.64
C PRO A 43 -12.04 -6.36 -4.11
N GLN A 44 -11.19 -5.32 -4.21
CA GLN A 44 -11.64 -4.03 -4.77
C GLN A 44 -12.20 -4.17 -6.19
N SER A 45 -11.66 -5.11 -6.98
CA SER A 45 -12.12 -5.39 -8.35
C SER A 45 -13.54 -5.94 -8.44
N LEU A 46 -14.11 -6.44 -7.34
CA LEU A 46 -15.47 -6.96 -7.30
C LEU A 46 -16.48 -5.95 -6.75
N LEU A 47 -16.02 -4.74 -6.37
CA LEU A 47 -16.86 -3.76 -5.69
C LEU A 47 -17.18 -2.55 -6.58
N PRO A 48 -18.41 -2.02 -6.49
CA PRO A 48 -18.75 -0.73 -7.08
C PRO A 48 -17.87 0.41 -6.53
N ARG A 49 -17.75 1.49 -7.29
CA ARG A 49 -16.92 2.67 -6.95
C ARG A 49 -17.10 3.17 -5.51
N LYS A 50 -18.36 3.39 -5.10
CA LYS A 50 -18.71 3.93 -3.77
C LYS A 50 -18.26 3.00 -2.64
N GLU A 51 -18.31 1.70 -2.88
CA GLU A 51 -17.86 0.68 -1.94
C GLU A 51 -16.34 0.56 -1.92
N ARG A 52 -15.66 0.66 -3.08
CA ARG A 52 -14.19 0.69 -3.15
C ARG A 52 -13.57 1.74 -2.23
N LEU A 53 -14.21 2.91 -2.11
CA LEU A 53 -13.75 4.00 -1.23
C LEU A 53 -13.90 3.69 0.28
N ARG A 54 -14.88 2.87 0.65
CA ARG A 54 -15.18 2.55 2.07
C ARG A 54 -14.53 1.24 2.51
N ASN A 55 -14.40 0.30 1.59
CA ASN A 55 -13.94 -1.06 1.84
C ASN A 55 -12.57 -1.11 2.55
N LEU A 56 -11.71 -0.13 2.30
CA LEU A 56 -10.36 -0.07 2.85
C LEU A 56 -10.19 0.83 4.07
N ARG A 57 -11.27 1.48 4.54
CA ARG A 57 -11.22 2.24 5.78
C ARG A 57 -10.75 1.35 6.92
N ASP A 58 -9.73 1.84 7.62
CA ASP A 58 -9.07 1.17 8.75
C ASP A 58 -8.64 -0.28 8.45
N ALA A 59 -8.39 -0.61 7.17
CA ALA A 59 -8.00 -1.96 6.76
C ALA A 59 -6.51 -2.25 7.00
N PHE A 60 -5.72 -1.20 7.27
CA PHE A 60 -4.26 -1.28 7.42
C PHE A 60 -3.82 -0.91 8.83
N GLU A 61 -2.67 -1.45 9.23
CA GLU A 61 -1.94 -1.09 10.45
C GLU A 61 -0.44 -1.16 10.20
N LEU A 62 0.32 -0.54 11.10
CA LEU A 62 1.77 -0.67 11.08
C LEU A 62 2.15 -1.93 11.86
N ARG A 63 3.02 -2.74 11.28
CA ARG A 63 3.74 -3.75 12.05
C ARG A 63 4.70 -3.01 12.98
N ARG A 64 4.47 -3.15 14.29
CA ARG A 64 5.21 -2.45 15.34
C ARG A 64 6.71 -2.73 15.19
N GLN A 65 7.48 -1.68 14.94
CA GLN A 65 8.95 -1.72 15.00
C GLN A 65 9.37 -0.98 16.27
N GLU A 66 9.37 -1.69 17.41
CA GLU A 66 9.75 -1.09 18.69
C GLU A 66 11.13 -0.43 18.60
N GLY A 67 11.23 0.80 19.11
CA GLY A 67 12.48 1.56 19.16
C GLY A 67 12.98 2.11 17.82
N LYS A 68 12.29 1.90 16.70
CA LYS A 68 12.70 2.43 15.39
C LYS A 68 11.78 3.54 14.93
N PRO A 69 12.26 4.79 14.79
CA PRO A 69 11.47 5.86 14.21
C PRO A 69 11.19 5.57 12.74
N LEU A 70 9.99 5.95 12.28
CA LEU A 70 9.70 5.92 10.85
C LEU A 70 10.53 6.97 10.11
N PRO A 71 10.89 6.72 8.84
CA PRO A 71 11.58 7.72 8.04
C PRO A 71 10.68 8.96 7.84
N GLU A 72 11.32 10.11 7.65
CA GLU A 72 10.62 11.38 7.41
C GLU A 72 9.79 11.37 6.12
N SER A 73 10.22 10.58 5.13
CA SER A 73 9.58 10.48 3.82
C SER A 73 9.44 9.02 3.40
N ILE A 74 8.28 8.65 2.87
CA ILE A 74 7.99 7.31 2.34
C ILE A 74 7.43 7.42 0.93
N LEU A 75 7.92 6.55 0.04
CA LEU A 75 7.34 6.29 -1.28
C LEU A 75 6.55 4.99 -1.24
N ILE A 76 5.24 5.08 -1.49
CA ILE A 76 4.39 3.91 -1.72
C ILE A 76 4.44 3.59 -3.22
N VAL A 77 4.70 2.33 -3.56
CA VAL A 77 4.71 1.85 -4.94
C VAL A 77 3.52 0.92 -5.13
N ASP A 78 2.75 1.15 -6.19
CA ASP A 78 1.67 0.26 -6.64
C ASP A 78 1.72 0.05 -8.15
N ASP A 79 1.12 -1.02 -8.66
CA ASP A 79 1.04 -1.24 -10.10
C ASP A 79 -0.10 -0.40 -10.73
N VAL A 80 -1.31 -0.51 -10.20
CA VAL A 80 -2.51 0.13 -10.75
C VAL A 80 -3.29 0.89 -9.68
N MET A 81 -3.54 2.17 -9.93
CA MET A 81 -4.47 2.98 -9.14
C MET A 81 -5.84 3.02 -9.80
N THR A 82 -6.88 2.67 -9.04
CA THR A 82 -8.28 2.94 -9.42
C THR A 82 -8.80 4.17 -8.68
N THR A 83 -9.58 4.00 -7.61
CA THR A 83 -10.13 5.11 -6.82
C THR A 83 -9.12 5.81 -5.91
N GLY A 84 -7.88 5.30 -5.83
CA GLY A 84 -6.87 5.78 -4.89
C GLY A 84 -7.12 5.40 -3.43
N ALA A 85 -8.18 4.63 -3.12
CA ALA A 85 -8.54 4.29 -1.73
C ALA A 85 -7.40 3.58 -0.98
N THR A 86 -6.70 2.64 -1.62
CA THR A 86 -5.56 1.93 -1.00
C THR A 86 -4.46 2.91 -0.59
N LEU A 87 -4.02 3.75 -1.53
CA LEU A 87 -2.93 4.71 -1.32
C LEU A 87 -3.33 5.78 -0.29
N SER A 88 -4.57 6.26 -0.35
CA SER A 88 -5.10 7.26 0.58
C SER A 88 -5.12 6.72 2.01
N GLU A 89 -5.65 5.52 2.23
CA GLU A 89 -5.72 4.91 3.56
C GLU A 89 -4.34 4.58 4.13
N MET A 90 -3.41 4.08 3.30
CA MET A 90 -2.02 3.88 3.71
C MET A 90 -1.33 5.22 4.05
N GLY A 91 -1.54 6.25 3.23
CA GLY A 91 -0.95 7.57 3.47
C GLY A 91 -1.46 8.22 4.75
N LYS A 92 -2.75 8.10 5.07
CA LYS A 92 -3.33 8.55 6.35
C LYS A 92 -2.69 7.82 7.53
N LEU A 93 -2.58 6.48 7.44
CA LEU A 93 -1.94 5.67 8.48
C LEU A 93 -0.50 6.12 8.74
N LEU A 94 0.31 6.29 7.69
CA LEU A 94 1.72 6.71 7.82
C LEU A 94 1.85 8.11 8.41
N LYS A 95 1.08 9.07 7.92
CA LYS A 95 1.08 10.44 8.45
C LYS A 95 0.65 10.50 9.91
N LYS A 96 -0.38 9.74 10.30
CA LYS A 96 -0.84 9.63 11.69
C LYS A 96 0.25 9.10 12.63
N ASN A 97 1.21 8.33 12.12
CA ASN A 97 2.34 7.78 12.88
C ASN A 97 3.65 8.58 12.70
N GLY A 98 3.57 9.83 12.22
CA GLY A 98 4.71 10.77 12.23
C GLY A 98 5.51 10.86 10.92
N VAL A 99 5.11 10.16 9.85
CA VAL A 99 5.76 10.32 8.53
C VAL A 99 5.36 11.67 7.94
N ARG A 100 6.34 12.55 7.69
CA ARG A 100 6.08 13.92 7.23
C ARG A 100 5.65 13.99 5.77
N ARG A 101 6.28 13.19 4.90
CA ARG A 101 5.96 13.14 3.46
C ARG A 101 5.62 11.74 3.03
N VAL A 102 4.51 11.61 2.31
CA VAL A 102 4.10 10.34 1.68
C VAL A 102 3.89 10.61 0.21
N HIS A 103 4.68 9.93 -0.63
CA HIS A 103 4.58 9.94 -2.08
C HIS A 103 3.95 8.63 -2.56
N ALA A 104 3.31 8.66 -3.72
CA ALA A 104 2.83 7.46 -4.38
C ALA A 104 3.36 7.42 -5.82
N LEU A 105 3.90 6.29 -6.22
CA LEU A 105 4.25 5.97 -7.60
C LEU A 105 3.38 4.82 -8.07
N VAL A 106 2.69 5.02 -9.19
CA VAL A 106 1.87 4.00 -9.84
C VAL A 106 2.18 3.92 -11.31
N LEU A 107 2.19 2.71 -11.88
CA LEU A 107 2.47 2.53 -13.32
C LEU A 107 1.29 2.96 -14.17
N ALA A 108 0.08 2.62 -13.73
CA ALA A 108 -1.14 2.93 -14.45
C ALA A 108 -2.20 3.49 -13.51
N ARG A 109 -3.05 4.36 -14.08
CA ARG A 109 -4.28 4.82 -13.45
C ARG A 109 -5.43 4.41 -14.33
N SER A 110 -6.37 3.64 -13.76
CA SER A 110 -7.64 3.36 -14.42
C SER A 110 -8.47 4.62 -14.49
N GLU A 111 -9.09 4.88 -15.63
CA GLU A 111 -10.07 5.95 -15.74
C GLU A 111 -11.27 5.71 -14.82
N ILE A 112 -11.86 6.83 -14.45
CA ILE A 112 -12.94 6.97 -13.49
C ILE A 112 -14.24 6.75 -14.26
N ASP A 113 -14.81 5.56 -14.16
CA ASP A 113 -16.26 5.40 -14.18
C ASP A 113 -16.82 5.70 -12.78
#